data_AF-A0A2J8SWG6-F1
#
_entry.id   AF-A0A2J8SWG6-F1
#
_cell.length_a   1.000
_cell.length_b   1.000
_cell.length_c   1.000
_cell.angle_alpha   90.00
_cell.angle_beta   90.00
_cell.angle_gamma   90.00
#
_symmetry.space_group_name_H-M   'P 1'
#
loop_
_entity.id
_entity.type
_entity.pdbx_description
1 polymer ?
#
loop_
_entity_poly.entity_id
_entity_poly.type
_entity_poly.pdbx_seq_one_letter_code
_entity_poly.pdbx_strand_id
1 'polypeptide(L)' 'MLTPAFDLSQDPDFLTIAIRVPYARVSEFDVYFEGSDFKFYAKPYFLRTS' A
#
# COMPACT_ATOMS: atom_id res chain seq x y z
N MET A 1 12.18 -0.43 8.17
CA MET A 1 11.27 -0.61 7.02
C MET A 1 11.36 0.62 6.15
N LEU A 2 11.24 0.47 4.84
CA LEU A 2 11.29 1.58 3.88
C LEU A 2 9.88 2.07 3.58
N THR A 3 9.66 3.37 3.50
CA THR A 3 8.38 3.91 3.01
C THR A 3 8.41 3.91 1.48
N PRO A 4 7.51 3.17 0.81
CA PRO A 4 7.45 3.17 -0.65
C PRO A 4 6.87 4.50 -1.16
N ALA A 5 7.22 4.87 -2.39
CA ALA A 5 6.50 5.92 -3.10
C ALA A 5 5.12 5.40 -3.50
N PHE A 6 4.08 6.21 -3.34
CA PHE A 6 2.72 5.85 -3.71
C PHE A 6 1.96 7.04 -4.30
N ASP A 7 1.00 6.72 -5.16
CA ASP A 7 0.08 7.66 -5.79
C ASP A 7 -1.36 7.30 -5.37
N LEU A 8 -2.21 8.31 -5.17
CA LEU A 8 -3.62 8.15 -4.82
C LEU A 8 -4.49 8.65 -5.97
N SER A 9 -5.47 7.85 -6.37
CA SER A 9 -6.53 8.24 -7.29
C SER A 9 -7.86 7.73 -6.78
N GLN A 10 -8.95 8.44 -7.08
CA GLN A 10 -10.29 8.03 -6.69
C GLN A 10 -11.28 8.29 -7.82
N ASP A 11 -12.30 7.45 -7.86
CA ASP A 11 -13.54 7.66 -8.61
C ASP A 11 -14.72 7.64 -7.61
N PRO A 12 -15.99 7.78 -8.05
CA PRO A 12 -17.13 7.80 -7.14
C PRO A 12 -17.31 6.53 -6.30
N ASP A 13 -16.75 5.40 -6.74
CA ASP A 13 -16.98 4.08 -6.13
C ASP A 13 -15.75 3.60 -5.34
N PHE A 14 -14.53 3.96 -5.77
CA PHE A 14 -13.30 3.40 -5.23
C PHE A 14 -12.18 4.43 -5.00
N LEU A 15 -11.41 4.19 -3.95
CA LEU A 15 -10.08 4.77 -3.72
C LEU A 15 -9.02 3.75 -4.15
N THR A 16 -8.13 4.14 -5.05
CA THR A 16 -7.01 3.33 -5.54
C THR A 16 -5.68 3.86 -4.98
N ILE A 17 -4.89 2.97 -4.38
CA ILE A 17 -3.54 3.27 -3.86
C ILE A 17 -2.51 2.52 -4.70
N ALA A 18 -1.76 3.23 -5.53
CA ALA A 18 -0.73 2.64 -6.38
C ALA A 18 0.64 2.73 -5.68
N ILE A 19 1.18 1.61 -5.21
CA ILE A 19 2.41 1.56 -4.39
C ILE A 19 3.57 1.00 -5.23
N ARG A 20 4.68 1.75 -5.32
CA ARG A 20 5.88 1.34 -6.07
C ARG A 20 6.85 0.56 -5.18
N VAL A 21 7.05 -0.72 -5.49
CA VAL A 21 7.89 -1.64 -4.69
C VAL A 21 8.95 -2.38 -5.52
N PRO A 22 9.92 -1.66 -6.15
CA PRO A 22 10.89 -2.26 -7.08
C PRO A 22 11.79 -3.35 -6.46
N TYR A 23 11.93 -3.36 -5.13
CA TYR A 23 12.78 -4.32 -4.41
C TYR A 23 11.99 -5.37 -3.61
N ALA A 24 10.65 -5.41 -3.76
CA ALA A 24 9.83 -6.43 -3.10
C ALA A 24 9.67 -7.67 -3.98
N ARG A 25 9.51 -8.82 -3.33
CA ARG A 25 9.09 -10.05 -4.01
C ARG A 25 7.59 -9.98 -4.27
N VAL A 26 7.18 -10.19 -5.51
CA VAL A 26 5.77 -10.13 -5.95
C VAL A 26 4.89 -11.15 -5.21
N SER A 27 5.48 -12.26 -4.76
CA SER A 27 4.77 -13.33 -4.04
C SER A 27 4.54 -13.06 -2.55
N GLU A 28 5.12 -12.00 -1.99
CA GLU A 28 5.14 -11.74 -0.55
C GLU A 28 4.66 -10.32 -0.25
N PHE A 29 3.33 -10.11 -0.27
CA PHE A 29 2.69 -8.89 0.19
C PHE A 29 1.43 -9.19 1.00
N ASP A 30 1.17 -8.36 2.00
CA ASP A 30 -0.02 -8.41 2.83
C ASP A 30 -0.70 -7.04 2.87
N VAL A 31 -2.03 -7.05 2.80
CA VAL A 31 -2.86 -5.84 2.86
C VAL A 31 -3.92 -6.00 3.93
N TYR A 32 -4.04 -5.00 4.80
CA TYR A 32 -5.07 -4.93 5.84
C TYR A 32 -5.74 -3.56 5.77
N PHE A 33 -7.07 -3.54 5.79
CA PHE A 33 -7.83 -2.30 5.87
C PHE A 33 -9.06 -2.46 6.76
N GLU A 34 -9.35 -1.44 7.54
CA GLU A 34 -10.52 -1.38 8.44
C GLU A 34 -10.99 0.07 8.54
N GLY A 35 -12.18 0.36 8.00
CA GLY A 35 -12.66 1.74 7.90
C GLY A 35 -11.73 2.61 7.06
N SER A 36 -11.14 3.64 7.67
CA SER A 36 -10.14 4.52 7.04
C SER A 36 -8.69 4.11 7.30
N ASP A 37 -8.45 3.12 8.16
CA ASP A 37 -7.09 2.60 8.40
C ASP A 37 -6.69 1.65 7.27
N PHE A 38 -5.56 1.94 6.63
CA PHE A 38 -4.95 1.08 5.62
C PHE A 38 -3.50 0.75 6.00
N LYS A 39 -3.11 -0.53 5.85
CA LYS A 39 -1.76 -1.02 6.09
C LYS A 39 -1.35 -1.95 4.95
N PHE A 40 -0.17 -1.68 4.40
CA PHE A 40 0.47 -2.48 3.37
C PHE A 40 1.86 -2.91 3.83
N TYR A 41 2.15 -4.20 3.69
CA TYR A 41 3.41 -4.83 4.05
C TYR A 41 3.96 -5.58 2.83
N ALA A 42 5.19 -5.26 2.43
CA ALA A 42 5.92 -6.04 1.41
C ALA A 42 7.42 -5.83 1.62
N LYS A 43 8.14 -6.80 2.19
CA LYS A 43 9.53 -6.58 2.63
C LYS A 43 10.40 -6.03 1.49
N PRO A 44 11.17 -4.94 1.71
CA PRO A 44 11.44 -4.23 2.97
C PRO A 44 10.47 -3.08 3.32
N TYR A 45 9.38 -2.92 2.57
CA TYR A 45 8.45 -1.81 2.62
C TYR A 45 7.34 -1.94 3.66
N PHE A 46 6.94 -0.78 4.19
CA PHE A 46 5.74 -0.60 4.99
C PHE A 46 5.07 0.71 4.63
N LEU A 47 3.76 0.67 4.44
CA LEU A 47 2.93 1.87 4.29
C LEU A 47 1.73 1.77 5.22
N ARG A 48 1.47 2.85 5.96
CA ARG A 48 0.27 3.02 6.78
C ARG A 48 -0.34 4.39 6.47
N THR A 49 -1.64 4.43 6.25
CA THR A 49 -2.41 5.67 6.13
C THR A 49 -3.57 5.63 7.12
N SER A 50 -3.87 6.77 7.73
CA SER A 50 -4.95 6.98 8.71
C SER A 50 -5.75 8.22 8.36
#